data_AF-A0A1L9B642-F1
#
_entry.id   AF-A0A1L9B642-F1
#
_cell.length_a   1.000
_cell.length_b   1.000
_cell.length_c   1.000
_cell.angle_alpha   90.00
_cell.angle_beta   90.00
_cell.angle_gamma   90.00
#
_symmetry.space_group_name_H-M   'P 1'
#
loop_
_entity.id
_entity.type
_entity.pdbx_description
1 polymer ?
#
loop_
_entity_poly.entity_id
_entity_poly.type
_entity_poly.pdbx_seq_one_letter_code
_entity_poly.pdbx_strand_id
1 'polypeptide(L)'
;MPVSFRRFLLSTLLLSACGAPLESTSVSPEESLGIVDTALTVSNIRCTRISVQQISCSASASGGSGPLTPLWQQAYQLSGQWEWRVNMPWSEIAWNHVLYCEAPTASSADAALVQVEFKVRDSTGVESEVKSTSFYCTPESIDLFPDLRK
;
A
#
# COMPACT_ATOMS: atom_id res chain seq x y z
N MET A 1 -2.52 -62.03 -32.53
CA MET A 1 -3.09 -62.15 -31.17
C MET A 1 -4.56 -61.73 -31.20
N PRO A 2 -5.42 -62.29 -30.33
CA PRO A 2 -6.81 -62.65 -30.62
C PRO A 2 -7.87 -61.69 -30.07
N VAL A 3 -9.08 -61.77 -30.65
CA VAL A 3 -10.42 -61.96 -30.01
C VAL A 3 -10.74 -61.06 -28.80
N SER A 4 -11.62 -60.05 -28.89
CA SER A 4 -13.10 -60.09 -28.95
C SER A 4 -13.78 -59.78 -27.60
N PHE A 5 -15.08 -59.54 -27.69
CA PHE A 5 -16.15 -59.65 -26.69
C PHE A 5 -16.69 -58.39 -25.99
N ARG A 6 -17.86 -57.99 -26.53
CA ARG A 6 -19.19 -57.93 -25.89
C ARG A 6 -19.65 -56.64 -25.16
N ARG A 7 -20.62 -56.01 -25.84
CA ARG A 7 -21.93 -55.51 -25.37
C ARG A 7 -22.40 -56.03 -24.01
N PHE A 8 -23.08 -55.20 -23.22
CA PHE A 8 -24.39 -55.43 -22.55
C PHE A 8 -24.83 -54.08 -21.94
N LEU A 9 -25.78 -53.37 -22.53
CA LEU A 9 -27.23 -53.33 -22.21
C LEU A 9 -27.60 -52.50 -20.95
N LEU A 10 -28.41 -51.48 -21.22
CA LEU A 10 -29.51 -50.87 -20.45
C LEU A 10 -29.66 -51.25 -18.96
N SER A 11 -29.88 -50.24 -18.11
CA SER A 11 -31.21 -50.01 -17.50
C SER A 11 -31.25 -48.77 -16.61
N THR A 12 -32.19 -47.89 -16.93
CA THR A 12 -32.75 -46.86 -16.05
C THR A 12 -33.51 -47.50 -14.89
N LEU A 13 -33.30 -47.01 -13.67
CA LEU A 13 -34.19 -47.23 -12.53
C LEU A 13 -34.51 -45.88 -11.89
N LEU A 14 -35.76 -45.46 -12.06
CA LEU A 14 -36.46 -44.47 -11.23
C LEU A 14 -36.97 -45.18 -9.97
N LEU A 15 -36.99 -44.52 -8.81
CA LEU A 15 -38.18 -44.26 -7.98
C LEU A 15 -37.82 -43.72 -6.57
N SER A 16 -38.30 -42.50 -6.30
CA SER A 16 -39.02 -42.00 -5.11
C SER A 16 -38.90 -42.75 -3.77
N ALA A 17 -38.51 -42.01 -2.73
CA ALA A 17 -39.02 -42.21 -1.37
C ALA A 17 -39.24 -40.86 -0.66
N CYS A 18 -40.47 -40.66 -0.18
CA CYS A 18 -40.97 -39.56 0.63
C CYS A 18 -40.64 -39.82 2.11
N GLY A 19 -40.18 -38.80 2.83
CA GLY A 19 -39.95 -38.89 4.27
C GLY A 19 -39.68 -37.52 4.89
N ALA A 20 -40.72 -36.93 5.47
CA ALA A 20 -40.63 -35.96 6.58
C ALA A 20 -41.41 -36.58 7.76
N PRO A 21 -41.22 -36.20 9.04
CA PRO A 21 -40.56 -34.98 9.53
C PRO A 21 -39.51 -35.24 10.64
N LEU A 22 -38.55 -34.34 10.81
CA LEU A 22 -37.82 -34.22 12.07
C LEU A 22 -37.85 -32.75 12.51
N GLU A 23 -38.53 -32.57 13.64
CA GLU A 23 -38.43 -31.45 14.56
C GLU A 23 -37.01 -30.90 14.57
N SER A 24 -36.84 -29.74 13.95
CA SER A 24 -35.61 -28.96 14.05
C SER A 24 -36.07 -27.60 14.54
N THR A 25 -35.94 -27.38 15.84
CA THR A 25 -35.93 -26.07 16.46
C THR A 25 -35.23 -25.11 15.50
N SER A 26 -35.99 -24.17 14.93
CA SER A 26 -35.45 -23.12 14.08
C SER A 26 -34.62 -22.22 14.99
N VAL A 27 -33.35 -22.59 15.18
CA VAL A 27 -32.33 -21.64 15.57
C VAL A 27 -32.23 -20.71 14.38
N SER A 28 -32.83 -19.53 14.53
CA SER A 28 -32.58 -18.41 13.64
C SER A 28 -31.07 -18.30 13.51
N PRO A 29 -30.49 -18.40 12.31
CA PRO A 29 -29.16 -17.86 12.11
C PRO A 29 -29.34 -16.38 12.43
N GLU A 30 -28.69 -15.93 13.50
CA GLU A 30 -28.33 -14.53 13.58
C GLU A 30 -27.49 -14.31 12.32
N GLU A 31 -28.11 -13.76 11.27
CA GLU A 31 -27.38 -13.17 10.16
C GLU A 31 -26.53 -12.07 10.79
N SER A 32 -25.33 -12.46 11.20
CA SER A 32 -24.23 -11.55 11.44
C SER A 32 -24.10 -10.76 10.15
N LEU A 33 -24.66 -9.56 10.16
CA LEU A 33 -24.50 -8.56 9.12
C LEU A 33 -23.01 -8.53 8.83
N GLY A 34 -22.62 -9.13 7.71
CA GLY A 34 -21.23 -9.34 7.37
C GLY A 34 -20.49 -8.02 7.52
N ILE A 35 -19.36 -8.05 8.22
CA ILE A 35 -18.44 -6.92 8.25
C ILE A 35 -18.21 -6.56 6.78
N VAL A 36 -18.72 -5.40 6.37
CA VAL A 36 -18.46 -4.88 5.03
C VAL A 36 -16.98 -4.54 5.02
N ASP A 37 -16.17 -5.49 4.58
CA ASP A 37 -14.73 -5.34 4.45
C ASP A 37 -14.48 -4.32 3.35
N THR A 38 -14.29 -3.07 3.77
CA THR A 38 -14.10 -1.95 2.86
C THR A 38 -12.63 -1.98 2.44
N ALA A 39 -12.34 -1.95 1.15
CA ALA A 39 -10.96 -1.97 0.67
C ALA A 39 -10.12 -0.86 1.32
N LEU A 40 -8.94 -1.21 1.83
CA LEU A 40 -8.00 -0.27 2.42
C LEU A 40 -7.40 0.64 1.34
N THR A 41 -7.67 1.94 1.41
CA THR A 41 -7.30 2.91 0.37
C THR A 41 -6.72 4.19 0.96
N VAL A 42 -5.66 4.70 0.35
CA VAL A 42 -5.14 6.04 0.65
C VAL A 42 -5.95 7.06 -0.14
N SER A 43 -6.70 7.90 0.55
CA SER A 43 -7.56 8.91 -0.07
C SER A 43 -6.76 10.11 -0.59
N ASN A 44 -5.73 10.53 0.16
CA ASN A 44 -4.93 11.69 -0.23
C ASN A 44 -3.57 11.74 0.48
N ILE A 45 -2.56 12.27 -0.24
CA ILE A 45 -1.30 12.77 0.30
C ILE A 45 -1.15 14.23 -0.16
N ARG A 46 -0.80 15.13 0.75
CA ARG A 46 -0.52 16.55 0.49
C ARG A 46 0.77 16.94 1.17
N CYS A 47 1.72 17.41 0.39
CA CYS A 47 2.99 17.92 0.90
C CYS A 47 3.23 19.34 0.37
N THR A 48 3.72 20.21 1.24
CA THR A 48 4.06 21.60 0.90
C THR A 48 5.45 21.89 1.44
N ARG A 49 6.30 22.50 0.60
CA ARG A 49 7.61 23.00 1.05
C ARG A 49 7.39 24.16 2.02
N ILE A 50 7.92 24.05 3.23
CA ILE A 50 7.82 25.08 4.28
C ILE A 50 9.15 25.82 4.50
N SER A 51 10.27 25.27 4.04
CA SER A 51 11.56 25.94 4.00
C SER A 51 12.45 25.37 2.87
N VAL A 52 13.68 25.86 2.74
CA VAL A 52 14.66 25.30 1.78
C VAL A 52 14.91 23.80 2.03
N GLN A 53 14.82 23.36 3.29
CA GLN A 53 15.18 22.00 3.69
C GLN A 53 14.01 21.20 4.28
N GLN A 54 12.83 21.80 4.45
CA GLN A 54 11.72 21.12 5.11
C GLN A 54 10.46 21.09 4.24
N ILE A 55 9.84 19.92 4.23
CA ILE A 55 8.56 19.65 3.57
C ILE A 55 7.58 19.19 4.65
N SER A 56 6.45 19.88 4.78
CA SER A 56 5.36 19.45 5.64
C SER A 56 4.38 18.61 4.83
N CYS A 57 4.08 17.41 5.31
CA CYS A 57 3.18 16.46 4.68
C CYS A 57 2.02 16.11 5.60
N SER A 58 0.87 15.85 4.98
CA SER A 58 -0.34 15.34 5.61
C SER A 58 -0.92 14.25 4.70
N ALA A 59 -1.51 13.22 5.31
CA ALA A 59 -2.16 12.14 4.56
C ALA A 59 -3.46 11.69 5.22
N SER A 60 -4.28 10.99 4.45
CA SER A 60 -5.54 10.39 4.91
C SER A 60 -5.81 9.08 4.18
N ALA A 61 -6.46 8.15 4.86
CA ALA A 61 -6.86 6.86 4.33
C ALA A 61 -8.18 6.41 4.95
N SER A 62 -8.83 5.44 4.31
CA SER A 62 -10.11 4.88 4.73
C SER A 62 -10.23 3.41 4.34
N GLY A 63 -11.21 2.73 4.95
CA GLY A 63 -11.41 1.30 4.79
C GLY A 63 -10.45 0.49 5.65
N GLY A 64 -10.25 -0.77 5.27
CA GLY A 64 -9.49 -1.76 6.04
C GLY A 64 -10.21 -2.23 7.29
N SER A 65 -9.52 -3.09 8.03
CA SER A 65 -10.00 -3.66 9.27
C SER A 65 -9.28 -3.06 10.48
N GLY A 66 -10.01 -2.24 11.24
CA GLY A 66 -9.56 -1.67 12.51
C GLY A 66 -8.67 -0.42 12.37
N PRO A 67 -7.88 -0.10 13.41
CA PRO A 67 -7.00 1.06 13.40
C PRO A 67 -5.99 1.03 12.25
N LEU A 68 -5.73 2.19 11.66
CA LEU A 68 -4.78 2.36 10.56
C LEU A 68 -3.46 2.96 11.07
N THR A 69 -2.38 2.29 10.70
CA THR A 69 -1.00 2.69 10.97
C THR A 69 -0.41 3.40 9.75
N PRO A 70 -0.16 4.72 9.82
CA PRO A 70 0.52 5.47 8.77
C PRO A 70 1.99 5.08 8.62
N LEU A 71 2.41 4.86 7.37
CA LEU A 71 3.77 4.46 6.99
C LEU A 71 4.31 5.44 5.96
N TRP A 72 5.49 6.00 6.23
CA TRP A 72 6.18 6.96 5.37
C TRP A 72 7.55 6.45 4.96
N GLN A 73 7.98 6.79 3.74
CA GLN A 73 9.38 6.67 3.35
C GLN A 73 9.78 7.78 2.38
N GLN A 74 11.09 7.98 2.23
CA GLN A 74 11.68 8.82 1.20
C GLN A 74 12.38 7.93 0.17
N ALA A 75 12.19 8.23 -1.10
CA ALA A 75 12.91 7.62 -2.20
C ALA A 75 13.70 8.68 -2.95
N TYR A 76 14.99 8.46 -3.12
CA TYR A 76 15.89 9.38 -3.80
C TYR A 76 16.12 8.91 -5.24
N GLN A 77 15.86 9.79 -6.21
CA GLN A 77 16.25 9.61 -7.61
C GLN A 77 17.37 10.61 -7.93
N LEU A 78 18.57 10.09 -8.21
CA LEU A 78 19.74 10.93 -8.48
C LEU A 78 19.95 11.07 -9.98
N SER A 79 20.02 12.31 -10.46
CA SER A 79 20.32 12.60 -11.85
C SER A 79 21.82 12.48 -12.08
N GLY A 80 22.28 11.46 -12.83
CA GLY A 80 23.70 11.30 -13.11
C GLY A 80 24.11 9.89 -13.53
N GLN A 81 23.86 9.57 -14.80
CA GLN A 81 24.38 8.44 -15.58
C GLN A 81 23.92 7.00 -15.29
N TRP A 82 23.30 6.69 -14.16
CA TRP A 82 22.50 5.47 -14.00
C TRP A 82 21.42 5.83 -12.99
N GLU A 83 20.17 5.97 -13.44
CA GLU A 83 19.04 6.40 -12.60
C GLU A 83 18.78 5.34 -11.52
N TRP A 84 19.48 5.47 -10.40
CA TRP A 84 19.29 4.62 -9.26
C TRP A 84 18.27 5.26 -8.33
N ARG A 85 17.33 4.43 -7.90
CA ARG A 85 16.35 4.77 -6.90
C ARG A 85 16.76 4.12 -5.58
N VAL A 86 17.05 4.91 -4.56
CA VAL A 86 17.25 4.39 -3.20
C VAL A 86 16.03 4.71 -2.37
N ASN A 87 15.38 3.66 -1.87
CA ASN A 87 14.28 3.78 -0.93
C ASN A 87 14.84 3.69 0.49
N MET A 88 14.56 4.70 1.30
CA MET A 88 14.74 4.62 2.74
C MET A 88 13.76 3.61 3.34
N PRO A 89 14.05 3.03 4.51
CA PRO A 89 13.11 2.13 5.16
C PRO A 89 11.79 2.83 5.49
N TRP A 90 10.69 2.09 5.38
CA TRP A 90 9.39 2.51 5.87
C TRP A 90 9.43 2.76 7.37
N SER A 91 8.83 3.87 7.79
CA SER A 91 8.75 4.28 9.20
C SER A 91 7.30 4.52 9.59
N GLU A 92 6.90 4.00 10.75
CA GLU A 92 5.59 4.25 11.36
C GLU A 92 5.61 5.62 12.02
N ILE A 93 4.97 6.60 11.37
CA ILE A 93 5.00 8.02 11.77
C ILE A 93 3.60 8.59 11.65
N ALA A 94 3.26 9.57 12.49
CA ALA A 94 1.97 10.26 12.47
C ALA A 94 1.51 10.70 11.06
N TRP A 95 0.18 10.86 10.92
CA TRP A 95 -0.50 11.30 9.70
C TRP A 95 0.00 12.65 9.16
N ASN A 96 0.53 13.49 10.04
CA ASN A 96 1.19 14.74 9.69
C ASN A 96 2.67 14.60 10.05
N HIS A 97 3.54 14.89 9.10
CA HIS A 97 4.98 14.70 9.26
C HIS A 97 5.78 15.77 8.54
N VAL A 98 6.90 16.20 9.13
CA VAL A 98 7.86 17.09 8.51
C VAL A 98 9.08 16.27 8.11
N LEU A 99 9.39 16.31 6.82
CA LEU A 99 10.51 15.60 6.21
C LEU A 99 11.62 16.56 5.85
N TYR A 100 12.87 16.11 6.00
CA TYR A 100 14.03 16.84 5.51
C TYR A 100 14.24 16.57 4.01
N CYS A 101 14.48 17.65 3.28
CA CYS A 101 14.67 17.70 1.84
C CYS A 101 16.14 17.99 1.56
N GLU A 102 16.96 16.95 1.68
CA GLU A 102 18.40 17.03 1.45
C GLU A 102 18.77 16.14 0.26
N ALA A 103 19.61 16.65 -0.65
CA ALA A 103 20.19 15.82 -1.68
C ALA A 103 21.27 14.90 -1.04
N PRO A 104 21.29 13.59 -1.34
CA PRO A 104 22.34 12.70 -0.83
C PRO A 104 23.73 13.21 -1.23
N THR A 105 24.60 13.38 -0.23
CA THR A 105 26.00 13.81 -0.40
C THR A 105 26.83 12.87 -1.29
N ALA A 106 26.34 11.66 -1.54
CA ALA A 106 26.98 10.66 -2.38
C ALA A 106 26.86 10.91 -3.90
N SER A 107 25.95 11.78 -4.34
CA SER A 107 25.94 12.22 -5.74
C SER A 107 26.64 13.55 -5.88
N SER A 108 27.51 13.65 -6.86
CA SER A 108 27.95 14.93 -7.43
C SER A 108 26.80 15.72 -8.10
N ALA A 109 25.54 15.47 -7.72
CA ALA A 109 24.36 16.10 -8.27
C ALA A 109 24.02 17.33 -7.43
N ASP A 110 23.91 18.47 -8.09
CA ASP A 110 23.51 19.76 -7.48
C ASP A 110 22.07 19.74 -6.95
N ALA A 111 21.28 18.73 -7.34
CA ALA A 111 19.96 18.47 -6.81
C ALA A 111 19.60 16.97 -6.91
N ALA A 112 18.73 16.51 -6.01
CA ALA A 112 18.12 15.18 -6.03
C ALA A 112 16.60 15.32 -6.14
N LEU A 113 15.95 14.44 -6.91
CA LEU A 113 14.51 14.32 -6.86
C LEU A 113 14.15 13.39 -5.70
N VAL A 114 13.58 13.96 -4.65
CA VAL A 114 13.11 13.23 -3.46
C VAL A 114 11.61 12.97 -3.61
N GLN A 115 11.27 11.70 -3.71
CA GLN A 115 9.89 11.22 -3.74
C GLN A 115 9.49 10.82 -2.32
N VAL A 116 8.51 11.52 -1.76
CA VAL A 116 7.87 11.16 -0.50
C VAL A 116 6.80 10.14 -0.83
N GLU A 117 6.85 9.00 -0.16
CA GLU A 117 5.89 7.92 -0.34
C GLU A 117 5.14 7.65 0.95
N PHE A 118 3.87 7.30 0.79
CA PHE A 118 2.94 7.03 1.88
C PHE A 118 2.10 5.82 1.57
N LYS A 119 1.90 4.99 2.59
CA LYS A 119 0.90 3.92 2.61
C LYS A 119 0.36 3.78 4.03
N VAL A 120 -0.68 2.98 4.20
CA VAL A 120 -1.21 2.63 5.51
C VAL A 120 -1.26 1.12 5.67
N ARG A 121 -1.13 0.66 6.92
CA ARG A 121 -1.34 -0.73 7.30
C ARG A 121 -2.49 -0.80 8.30
N ASP A 122 -3.42 -1.72 8.13
CA ASP A 122 -4.47 -1.92 9.11
C ASP A 122 -4.05 -2.87 10.25
N SER A 123 -4.95 -3.11 11.21
CA SER A 123 -4.66 -3.95 12.38
C SER A 123 -4.48 -5.44 12.05
N THR A 124 -4.92 -5.88 10.86
CA THR A 124 -4.75 -7.24 10.37
C THR A 124 -3.44 -7.42 9.59
N GLY A 125 -2.71 -6.32 9.36
CA GLY A 125 -1.46 -6.31 8.61
C GLY A 125 -1.62 -6.07 7.11
N VAL A 126 -2.84 -5.81 6.63
CA VAL A 126 -3.08 -5.48 5.22
C VAL A 126 -2.54 -4.08 4.93
N GLU A 127 -1.79 -3.94 3.84
CA GLU A 127 -1.24 -2.65 3.40
C GLU A 127 -2.00 -2.09 2.20
N SER A 128 -2.14 -0.77 2.15
CA SER A 128 -2.72 -0.06 1.02
C SER A 128 -1.77 0.01 -0.18
N GLU A 129 -2.29 0.51 -1.31
CA GLU A 129 -1.44 1.06 -2.36
C GLU A 129 -0.53 2.18 -1.85
N VAL A 130 0.61 2.37 -2.51
CA VAL A 130 1.54 3.46 -2.25
C VAL A 130 1.11 4.70 -3.03
N LYS A 131 0.96 5.83 -2.35
CA LYS A 131 0.84 7.15 -2.97
C LYS A 131 2.15 7.91 -2.81
N SER A 132 2.46 8.78 -3.76
CA SER A 132 3.71 9.53 -3.72
C SER A 132 3.57 10.96 -4.25
N THR A 133 4.52 11.79 -3.86
CA THR A 133 4.72 13.16 -4.35
C THR A 133 6.21 13.44 -4.41
N SER A 134 6.65 14.33 -5.30
CA SER A 134 8.08 14.55 -5.54
C SER A 134 8.49 15.99 -5.35
N PHE A 135 9.71 16.19 -4.85
CA PHE A 135 10.34 17.48 -4.60
C PHE A 135 11.78 17.46 -5.08
N TYR A 136 12.24 18.55 -5.71
CA TYR A 136 13.66 18.74 -5.97
C TYR A 136 14.34 19.28 -4.72
N CYS A 137 15.29 18.55 -4.16
CA CYS A 137 16.07 18.92 -2.98
C CYS A 137 17.50 19.25 -3.39
N THR A 138 18.11 20.23 -2.73
CA THR A 138 19.50 20.64 -2.95
C THR A 138 20.36 20.24 -1.75
N PRO A 139 21.68 20.04 -1.92
CA PRO A 139 22.58 19.91 -0.78
C PRO A 139 22.62 21.25 -0.03
N GLU A 140 22.78 21.22 1.30
CA GLU A 140 22.74 22.40 2.19
C GLU A 140 23.90 23.40 1.97
N SER A 141 24.78 23.22 0.99
CA SER A 141 26.08 23.91 0.92
C SER A 141 26.18 25.12 -0.03
N ILE A 142 25.09 25.65 -0.57
CA ILE A 142 25.16 26.88 -1.39
C ILE A 142 24.33 27.98 -0.71
N ASP A 143 25.04 28.98 -0.18
CA ASP A 143 24.56 30.27 0.36
C ASP A 143 24.36 30.41 1.88
N LEU A 144 25.34 29.98 2.69
CA LEU A 144 25.60 30.63 3.99
C LEU A 144 26.73 31.67 3.98
N PHE A 145 27.48 31.85 2.88
CA PHE A 145 28.49 32.90 2.77
C PHE A 145 28.67 33.46 1.34
N PRO A 146 27.83 34.40 0.87
CA PRO A 146 28.11 35.15 -0.36
C PRO A 146 29.32 36.11 -0.25
N ASP A 147 29.86 36.33 0.96
CA ASP A 147 30.87 37.38 1.23
C ASP A 147 32.35 36.93 1.19
N LEU A 148 32.65 35.69 0.77
CA LEU A 148 34.05 35.22 0.64
C LEU A 148 34.53 35.06 -0.81
N ARG A 149 33.85 35.69 -1.77
CA ARG A 149 34.38 35.93 -3.12
C ARG A 149 34.66 37.41 -3.33
N LYS A 150 35.68 37.94 -2.66
CA LYS A 150 36.44 39.12 -3.10
C LYS A 150 37.90 38.92 -2.79
#